data_AF-A0A9E2AE28-F1
#
_entry.id   AF-A0A9E2AE28-F1
#
_cell.length_a   1.000
_cell.length_b   1.000
_cell.length_c   1.000
_cell.angle_alpha   90.00
_cell.angle_beta   90.00
_cell.angle_gamma   90.00
#
_symmetry.space_group_name_H-M   'P 1'
#
loop_
_entity.id
_entity.type
_entity.pdbx_description
1 polymer ?
#
loop_
_entity_poly.entity_id
_entity_poly.type
_entity_poly.pdbx_seq_one_letter_code
_entity_poly.pdbx_strand_id
1 'polypeptide(L)'
;MNPFGRSNPQQQSRQRQQAWWEGKKKAKRRRFRVEEEQRQEAASETRGRGTAASTSTVAQPQRAIPPAKPVSTQPGRVRRIGRVFLGGLLLAAAAVMVLAFWPAAIPLFLLGLWVLRPQRRVVETGVASSVDLRYSSDGGQALAFRMQRWNRRGERLSPVAVVMEGKELRGQIRDGDRVEVSGKRGKGGSLDARSVLCLDTGQIVDMKRPGVVASVAGVLMFIISIGLFVLVLAGIFSAIGNAF
;
A
#
# COMPACT_ATOMS: atom_id res chain seq x y z
N MET A 1 7.08 -50.11 31.93
CA MET A 1 6.66 -49.83 30.54
C MET A 1 5.26 -49.25 30.57
N ASN A 2 5.10 -47.96 30.26
CA ASN A 2 3.79 -47.30 30.23
C ASN A 2 3.22 -47.34 28.81
N PRO A 3 2.10 -48.03 28.54
CA PRO A 3 1.53 -48.18 27.19
C PRO A 3 0.75 -46.94 26.70
N PHE A 4 0.69 -45.86 27.47
CA PHE A 4 -0.05 -44.64 27.10
C PHE A 4 0.87 -43.46 26.84
N GLY A 5 1.66 -43.55 25.78
CA GLY A 5 2.44 -42.43 25.24
C GLY A 5 1.53 -41.38 24.59
N ARG A 6 0.75 -40.64 25.40
CA ARG A 6 0.01 -39.46 24.93
C ARG A 6 1.03 -38.36 24.63
N SER A 7 1.28 -38.13 23.34
CA SER A 7 2.14 -37.03 22.88
C SER A 7 1.56 -35.70 23.36
N ASN A 8 2.45 -34.81 23.82
CA ASN A 8 2.05 -33.53 24.37
C ASN A 8 1.30 -32.72 23.28
N PRO A 9 0.03 -32.30 23.49
CA PRO A 9 -0.76 -31.59 22.49
C PRO A 9 -0.08 -30.29 22.01
N GLN A 10 0.78 -29.70 22.85
CA GLN A 10 1.58 -28.54 22.46
C GLN A 10 2.64 -28.89 21.39
N GLN A 11 3.27 -30.07 21.46
CA GLN A 11 4.19 -30.53 20.41
C GLN A 11 3.45 -30.82 19.11
N GLN A 12 2.26 -31.41 19.17
CA GLN A 12 1.45 -31.71 17.98
C GLN A 12 1.01 -30.43 17.26
N SER A 13 0.67 -29.36 18.00
CA SER A 13 0.35 -28.05 17.42
C SER A 13 1.55 -27.41 16.69
N ARG A 14 2.76 -27.52 17.26
CA ARG A 14 3.99 -27.01 16.65
C ARG A 14 4.34 -27.76 15.36
N GLN A 15 4.18 -29.09 15.36
CA GLN A 15 4.41 -29.91 14.16
C GLN A 15 3.44 -29.55 13.03
N ARG A 16 2.15 -29.33 13.35
CA ARG A 16 1.15 -28.86 12.35
C ARG A 16 1.49 -27.48 11.79
N GLN A 17 1.93 -26.54 12.62
CA GLN A 17 2.34 -25.22 12.17
C GLN A 17 3.58 -25.27 11.26
N GLN A 18 4.57 -26.11 11.58
CA GLN A 18 5.76 -26.31 10.75
C GLN A 18 5.40 -26.94 9.40
N ALA A 19 4.58 -27.99 9.40
CA ALA A 19 4.12 -28.64 8.17
C ALA A 19 3.36 -27.68 7.25
N TRP A 20 2.50 -26.83 7.82
CA TRP A 20 1.77 -25.81 7.08
C TRP A 20 2.69 -24.75 6.46
N TRP A 21 3.72 -24.30 7.21
CA TRP A 21 4.71 -23.35 6.71
C TRP A 21 5.54 -23.91 5.55
N GLU A 22 5.98 -25.16 5.65
CA GLU A 22 6.71 -25.84 4.57
C GLU A 22 5.84 -26.07 3.32
N GLY A 23 4.55 -26.41 3.51
CA GLY A 23 3.58 -26.50 2.42
C GLY A 23 3.44 -25.19 1.64
N LYS A 24 3.36 -24.05 2.33
CA LYS A 24 3.31 -22.72 1.69
C LYS A 24 4.58 -22.38 0.91
N LYS A 25 5.76 -22.71 1.45
CA LYS A 25 7.03 -22.49 0.73
C LYS A 25 7.09 -23.31 -0.57
N LYS A 26 6.70 -24.58 -0.52
CA LYS A 26 6.64 -25.44 -1.72
C LYS A 26 5.65 -24.92 -2.76
N ALA A 27 4.45 -24.50 -2.34
CA ALA A 27 3.45 -23.93 -3.24
C ALA A 27 3.95 -22.65 -3.93
N LYS A 28 4.66 -21.79 -3.19
CA LYS A 28 5.25 -20.56 -3.76
C LYS A 28 6.31 -20.88 -4.81
N ARG A 29 7.19 -21.86 -4.57
CA ARG A 29 8.21 -22.30 -5.54
C ARG A 29 7.60 -22.84 -6.84
N ARG A 30 6.48 -23.58 -6.74
CA ARG A 30 5.78 -24.07 -7.94
C ARG A 30 5.22 -22.94 -8.81
N ARG A 31 4.69 -21.88 -8.20
CA ARG A 31 4.20 -20.71 -8.95
C ARG A 31 5.32 -19.98 -9.71
N PHE A 32 6.47 -19.78 -9.07
CA PHE A 32 7.62 -19.17 -9.74
C PHE A 32 8.10 -20.02 -10.93
N ARG A 33 8.14 -21.35 -10.77
CA ARG A 33 8.54 -22.24 -11.87
C ARG A 33 7.61 -22.14 -13.09
N VAL A 34 6.29 -22.14 -12.86
CA VAL A 34 5.30 -22.00 -13.94
C VAL A 34 5.40 -20.64 -14.62
N GLU A 35 5.64 -19.56 -13.86
CA GLU A 35 5.81 -18.22 -14.43
C GLU A 35 7.11 -18.11 -15.26
N GLU A 36 8.20 -18.75 -14.84
CA GLU A 36 9.43 -18.83 -15.63
C GLU A 36 9.24 -19.63 -16.93
N GLU A 37 8.55 -20.77 -16.87
CA GLU A 37 8.20 -21.57 -18.06
C GLU A 37 7.37 -20.75 -19.05
N GLN A 38 6.35 -20.02 -18.58
CA GLN A 38 5.55 -19.13 -19.43
C GLN A 38 6.35 -17.96 -20.02
N ARG A 39 7.30 -17.40 -19.27
CA ARG A 39 8.19 -16.35 -19.80
C ARG A 39 9.13 -16.89 -20.88
N GLN A 40 9.60 -18.13 -20.73
CA GLN A 40 10.45 -18.77 -21.75
C GLN A 40 9.66 -19.07 -23.03
N GLU A 41 8.40 -19.51 -22.91
CA GLU A 41 7.50 -19.70 -24.07
C GLU A 41 7.17 -18.37 -24.77
N ALA A 42 6.86 -17.32 -24.02
CA ALA A 42 6.61 -15.99 -24.62
C ALA A 42 7.86 -15.41 -25.31
N ALA A 43 9.05 -15.69 -24.78
CA ALA A 43 10.32 -15.27 -25.37
C ALA A 43 10.69 -16.05 -26.63
N SER A 44 10.28 -17.31 -26.76
CA SER A 44 10.52 -18.11 -27.97
C SER A 44 9.58 -17.71 -29.10
N GLU A 45 8.33 -17.36 -28.79
CA GLU A 45 7.33 -16.93 -29.77
C GLU A 45 7.67 -15.57 -30.43
N THR A 46 8.27 -14.66 -29.67
CA THR A 46 8.72 -13.35 -30.19
C THR A 46 9.95 -13.45 -31.10
N ARG A 47 10.75 -14.52 -31.00
CA ARG A 47 11.96 -14.70 -31.83
C ARG A 47 11.67 -15.28 -33.21
N GLY A 48 10.49 -15.87 -33.43
CA GLY A 48 10.09 -16.46 -34.71
C GLY A 48 9.41 -15.51 -35.70
N ARG A 49 9.07 -14.28 -35.30
CA ARG A 49 8.20 -13.38 -36.09
C ARG A 49 8.92 -12.25 -36.84
N GLY A 50 10.25 -12.24 -36.86
CA GLY A 50 11.05 -11.10 -37.34
C GLY A 50 12.06 -11.45 -38.44
N THR A 51 11.64 -12.06 -39.54
CA THR A 51 12.49 -12.19 -40.75
C THR A 51 11.67 -11.95 -42.02
N ALA A 52 11.21 -10.72 -42.22
CA ALA A 52 10.87 -10.17 -43.53
C ALA A 52 10.75 -8.64 -43.42
N ALA A 53 11.28 -7.91 -44.41
CA ALA A 53 11.23 -6.45 -44.59
C ALA A 53 12.29 -5.67 -43.75
N SER A 54 13.19 -4.83 -44.29
CA SER A 54 13.26 -4.18 -45.59
C SER A 54 14.69 -3.71 -45.93
N THR A 55 14.92 -3.64 -47.22
CA THR A 55 16.12 -3.23 -47.96
C THR A 55 16.15 -1.70 -48.22
N SER A 56 17.35 -1.16 -48.39
CA SER A 56 17.75 0.00 -49.24
C SER A 56 17.46 1.46 -48.85
N THR A 57 18.52 2.29 -48.90
CA THR A 57 18.66 3.65 -49.50
C THR A 57 19.83 4.36 -48.78
N VAL A 58 21.10 4.32 -49.22
CA VAL A 58 21.80 4.97 -50.36
C VAL A 58 21.89 6.51 -50.29
N ALA A 59 23.14 7.00 -50.40
CA ALA A 59 23.64 8.32 -50.86
C ALA A 59 24.15 9.38 -49.83
N GLN A 60 25.50 9.40 -49.71
CA GLN A 60 26.43 10.54 -49.49
C GLN A 60 26.30 11.63 -50.60
N PRO A 61 27.12 12.71 -50.67
CA PRO A 61 27.77 13.60 -49.67
C PRO A 61 27.62 15.11 -50.05
N GLN A 62 28.01 16.07 -49.20
CA GLN A 62 28.47 17.40 -49.67
C GLN A 62 29.38 18.11 -48.65
N ARG A 63 30.38 18.80 -49.19
CA ARG A 63 31.63 19.26 -48.56
C ARG A 63 31.71 20.79 -48.65
N ALA A 64 32.41 21.40 -47.68
CA ALA A 64 32.95 22.78 -47.63
C ALA A 64 31.90 23.91 -47.38
N ILE A 65 32.16 25.01 -46.68
CA ILE A 65 33.34 25.89 -46.50
C ILE A 65 33.26 26.57 -45.11
N PRO A 66 34.37 26.84 -44.39
CA PRO A 66 34.35 27.63 -43.15
C PRO A 66 34.35 29.15 -43.42
N PRO A 67 33.42 29.95 -42.86
CA PRO A 67 33.56 31.39 -42.85
C PRO A 67 34.39 31.91 -41.65
N ALA A 68 35.06 33.01 -41.93
CA ALA A 68 36.14 33.65 -41.17
C ALA A 68 35.78 34.08 -39.74
N LYS A 69 36.81 34.10 -38.89
CA LYS A 69 36.79 34.69 -37.54
C LYS A 69 36.49 36.20 -37.62
N PRO A 70 35.40 36.71 -37.01
CA PRO A 70 35.26 38.12 -36.77
C PRO A 70 36.18 38.55 -35.61
N VAL A 71 36.88 39.64 -35.89
CA VAL A 71 37.83 40.36 -35.04
C VAL A 71 37.20 40.73 -33.70
N SER A 72 37.95 40.48 -32.64
CA SER A 72 37.68 40.93 -31.29
C SER A 72 37.62 42.45 -31.20
N THR A 73 36.44 43.01 -31.02
CA THR A 73 36.26 44.31 -30.36
C THR A 73 35.93 44.02 -28.91
N GLN A 74 36.85 44.34 -28.00
CA GLN A 74 36.62 44.33 -26.56
C GLN A 74 35.48 45.32 -26.23
N PRO A 75 34.32 44.86 -25.74
CA PRO A 75 33.42 45.76 -25.03
C PRO A 75 34.03 46.06 -23.66
N GLY A 76 34.02 47.35 -23.34
CA GLY A 76 34.50 47.90 -22.09
C GLY A 76 34.06 47.10 -20.87
N ARG A 77 35.00 46.95 -19.95
CA ARG A 77 34.90 46.29 -18.65
C ARG A 77 33.93 47.05 -17.73
N VAL A 78 32.64 47.02 -18.03
CA VAL A 78 31.61 47.60 -17.16
C VAL A 78 31.23 46.57 -16.09
N ARG A 79 31.75 46.82 -14.88
CA ARG A 79 31.35 46.30 -13.56
C ARG A 79 30.38 45.11 -13.55
N ARG A 80 30.95 43.92 -13.66
CA ARG A 80 30.32 42.63 -13.33
C ARG A 80 30.30 42.37 -11.81
N ILE A 81 29.83 43.33 -11.02
CA ILE A 81 29.79 43.25 -9.53
C ILE A 81 28.36 43.02 -8.98
N GLY A 82 27.31 43.19 -9.79
CA GLY A 82 25.92 43.05 -9.32
C GLY A 82 25.29 41.64 -9.34
N ARG A 83 25.84 40.68 -10.12
CA ARG A 83 25.13 39.40 -10.39
C ARG A 83 25.29 38.32 -9.31
N VAL A 84 26.30 38.41 -8.44
CA VAL A 84 26.54 37.39 -7.40
C VAL A 84 25.57 37.56 -6.22
N PHE A 85 25.10 38.78 -5.95
CA PHE A 85 24.20 39.07 -4.83
C PHE A 85 22.74 38.66 -5.10
N LEU A 86 22.26 38.78 -6.35
CA LEU A 86 20.86 38.49 -6.67
C LEU A 86 20.55 36.98 -6.67
N GLY A 87 21.50 36.15 -7.14
CA GLY A 87 21.38 34.70 -7.09
C GLY A 87 21.35 34.15 -5.66
N GLY A 88 22.16 34.73 -4.76
CA GLY A 88 22.17 34.36 -3.34
C GLY A 88 20.86 34.69 -2.62
N LEU A 89 20.25 35.82 -2.94
CA LEU A 89 18.98 36.23 -2.34
C LEU A 89 17.81 35.31 -2.75
N LEU A 90 17.76 34.89 -4.01
CA LEU A 90 16.74 33.96 -4.51
C LEU A 90 16.92 32.55 -3.93
N LEU A 91 18.16 32.08 -3.77
CA LEU A 91 18.44 30.79 -3.13
C LEU A 91 18.08 30.81 -1.64
N ALA A 92 18.33 31.93 -0.96
CA ALA A 92 17.90 32.15 0.42
C ALA A 92 16.37 32.21 0.53
N ALA A 93 15.67 32.90 -0.38
CA ALA A 93 14.21 32.97 -0.39
C ALA A 93 13.56 31.60 -0.65
N ALA A 94 14.11 30.80 -1.58
CA ALA A 94 13.66 29.43 -1.82
C ALA A 94 13.91 28.53 -0.61
N ALA A 95 15.08 28.65 0.04
CA ALA A 95 15.39 27.91 1.26
C ALA A 95 14.46 28.31 2.42
N VAL A 96 14.12 29.59 2.56
CA VAL A 96 13.17 30.09 3.56
C VAL A 96 11.75 29.62 3.25
N MET A 97 11.30 29.61 2.00
CA MET A 97 10.00 29.04 1.63
C MET A 97 9.95 27.54 1.93
N VAL A 98 10.99 26.81 1.56
CA VAL A 98 11.10 25.37 1.83
C VAL A 98 11.10 25.12 3.34
N LEU A 99 11.88 25.86 4.14
CA LEU A 99 11.91 25.76 5.61
C LEU A 99 10.63 26.26 6.29
N ALA A 100 9.90 27.21 5.70
CA ALA A 100 8.63 27.70 6.24
C ALA A 100 7.46 26.75 5.93
N PHE A 101 7.51 26.04 4.80
CA PHE A 101 6.46 25.10 4.39
C PHE A 101 6.69 23.65 4.87
N TRP A 102 7.95 23.23 5.07
CA TRP A 102 8.29 21.90 5.61
C TRP A 102 7.65 21.56 6.97
N PRO A 103 7.59 22.47 7.97
CA PRO A 103 7.07 22.12 9.30
C PRO A 103 5.57 21.80 9.29
N ALA A 104 4.81 22.20 8.27
CA ALA A 104 3.41 21.82 8.10
C ALA A 104 3.22 20.46 7.41
N ALA A 105 4.16 20.05 6.54
CA ALA A 105 4.07 18.79 5.79
C ALA A 105 4.50 17.55 6.62
N ILE A 106 5.48 17.70 7.52
CA ILE A 106 5.94 16.62 8.41
C ILE A 106 4.83 16.09 9.32
N PRO A 107 4.03 16.92 10.02
CA PRO A 107 2.97 16.41 10.88
C PRO A 107 1.89 15.67 10.08
N LEU A 108 1.53 16.11 8.87
CA LEU A 108 0.59 15.37 8.01
C LEU A 108 1.14 14.01 7.57
N PHE A 109 2.42 13.94 7.22
CA PHE A 109 3.07 12.68 6.85
C PHE A 109 3.19 11.72 8.04
N LEU A 110 3.55 12.23 9.23
CA LEU A 110 3.58 11.45 10.46
C LEU A 110 2.18 11.01 10.92
N LEU A 111 1.15 11.84 10.71
CA LEU A 111 -0.25 11.48 10.96
C LEU A 111 -0.69 10.33 10.04
N GLY A 112 -0.32 10.39 8.76
CA GLY A 112 -0.51 9.30 7.80
C GLY A 112 0.20 8.01 8.25
N LEU A 113 1.45 8.10 8.71
CA LEU A 113 2.19 6.95 9.23
C LEU A 113 1.58 6.37 10.51
N TRP A 114 0.99 7.20 11.37
CA TRP A 114 0.36 6.77 12.62
C TRP A 114 -0.90 5.93 12.35
N VAL A 115 -1.65 6.25 11.29
CA VAL A 115 -2.80 5.46 10.81
C VAL A 115 -2.39 4.05 10.34
N LEU A 116 -1.13 3.85 9.93
CA LEU A 116 -0.61 2.58 9.42
C LEU A 116 -0.03 1.65 10.49
N ARG A 117 -0.06 2.00 11.78
CA ARG A 117 0.44 1.06 12.80
C ARG A 117 -0.35 -0.25 12.73
N PRO A 118 0.32 -1.41 12.54
CA PRO A 118 -0.33 -2.70 12.50
C PRO A 118 -0.90 -3.01 13.88
N GLN A 119 -2.15 -2.61 14.09
CA GLN A 119 -2.94 -2.99 15.25
C GLN A 119 -2.93 -4.52 15.33
N ARG A 120 -2.48 -5.05 16.48
CA ARG A 120 -2.44 -6.50 16.72
C ARG A 120 -3.83 -7.06 16.48
N ARG A 121 -3.96 -7.92 15.48
CA ARG A 121 -5.21 -8.64 15.26
C ARG A 121 -5.42 -9.59 16.42
N VAL A 122 -6.58 -9.50 17.03
CA VAL A 122 -7.04 -10.44 18.04
C VAL A 122 -7.94 -11.44 17.34
N VAL A 123 -7.76 -12.72 17.65
CA VAL A 123 -8.64 -13.81 17.23
C VAL A 123 -9.27 -14.37 18.49
N GLU A 124 -10.59 -14.30 18.58
CA GLU A 124 -11.35 -14.84 19.71
C GLU A 124 -12.43 -15.80 19.18
N THR A 125 -12.67 -16.89 19.90
CA THR A 125 -13.69 -17.88 19.56
C THR A 125 -14.83 -17.83 20.58
N GLY A 126 -16.05 -18.10 20.12
CA GLY A 126 -17.23 -18.07 20.97
C GLY A 126 -18.51 -18.47 20.25
N VAL A 127 -19.65 -18.19 20.89
CA VAL A 127 -20.99 -18.40 20.32
C VAL A 127 -21.67 -17.05 20.14
N ALA A 128 -22.21 -16.81 18.95
CA ALA A 128 -22.92 -15.58 18.63
C ALA A 128 -24.30 -15.53 19.34
N SER A 129 -24.67 -14.35 19.83
CA SER A 129 -25.96 -14.09 20.46
C SER A 129 -26.36 -12.63 20.26
N SER A 130 -27.67 -12.35 20.22
CA SER A 130 -28.20 -11.00 20.00
C SER A 130 -27.68 -10.39 18.68
N VAL A 131 -27.73 -11.17 17.60
CA VAL A 131 -27.33 -10.72 16.27
C VAL A 131 -28.29 -9.66 15.75
N ASP A 132 -27.75 -8.48 15.44
CA ASP A 132 -28.47 -7.30 14.96
C ASP A 132 -27.77 -6.75 13.72
N LEU A 133 -28.53 -6.53 12.64
CA LEU A 133 -28.03 -5.97 11.39
C LEU A 133 -28.68 -4.60 11.18
N ARG A 134 -27.86 -3.56 11.17
CA ARG A 134 -28.29 -2.17 10.97
C ARG A 134 -27.82 -1.66 9.62
N TYR A 135 -28.68 -0.90 8.98
CA TYR A 135 -28.38 -0.16 7.76
C TYR A 135 -28.22 1.32 8.12
N SER A 136 -27.14 1.94 7.66
CA SER A 136 -26.88 3.37 7.82
C SER A 136 -27.42 4.14 6.61
N SER A 137 -27.84 5.39 6.82
CA SER A 137 -28.29 6.31 5.76
C SER A 137 -27.23 6.53 4.67
N ASP A 138 -25.96 6.40 5.02
CA ASP A 138 -24.82 6.62 4.10
C ASP A 138 -24.55 5.40 3.19
N GLY A 139 -25.47 4.44 3.14
CA GLY A 139 -25.31 3.18 2.42
C GLY A 139 -24.36 2.19 3.11
N GLY A 140 -24.00 2.45 4.36
CA GLY A 140 -23.21 1.54 5.19
C GLY A 140 -24.08 0.45 5.84
N GLN A 141 -23.45 -0.64 6.25
CA GLN A 141 -24.05 -1.72 7.03
C GLN A 141 -23.21 -1.96 8.28
N ALA A 142 -23.88 -2.23 9.40
CA ALA A 142 -23.27 -2.55 10.67
C ALA A 142 -23.90 -3.83 11.23
N LEU A 143 -23.11 -4.89 11.36
CA LEU A 143 -23.48 -6.13 12.02
C LEU A 143 -22.95 -6.08 13.45
N ALA A 144 -23.85 -6.12 14.42
CA ALA A 144 -23.53 -6.13 15.85
C ALA A 144 -24.05 -7.41 16.49
N PHE A 145 -23.24 -8.04 17.34
CA PHE A 145 -23.68 -9.18 18.14
C PHE A 145 -22.85 -9.30 19.42
N ARG A 146 -23.31 -10.09 20.38
CA ARG A 146 -22.55 -10.44 21.59
C ARG A 146 -22.00 -11.84 21.44
N MET A 147 -20.69 -11.97 21.64
CA MET A 147 -20.00 -13.25 21.63
C MET A 147 -19.85 -13.78 23.05
N GLN A 148 -20.47 -14.92 23.32
CA GLN A 148 -20.26 -15.67 24.55
C GLN A 148 -18.93 -16.42 24.44
N ARG A 149 -18.10 -16.29 25.47
CA ARG A 149 -16.77 -16.91 25.50
C ARG A 149 -16.69 -17.91 26.62
N TRP A 150 -15.90 -18.95 26.40
CA TRP A 150 -15.59 -19.94 27.42
C TRP A 150 -14.08 -20.03 27.56
N ASN A 151 -13.62 -20.20 28.79
CA ASN A 151 -12.22 -20.50 29.03
C ASN A 151 -11.95 -22.00 28.78
N ARG A 152 -10.67 -22.41 28.87
CA ARG A 152 -10.27 -23.81 28.67
C ARG A 152 -10.85 -24.78 29.72
N ARG A 153 -11.37 -24.27 30.84
CA ARG A 153 -12.01 -25.04 31.91
C ARG A 153 -13.51 -25.21 31.69
N GLY A 154 -14.07 -24.63 30.63
CA GLY A 154 -15.51 -24.62 30.37
C GLY A 154 -16.27 -23.56 31.17
N GLU A 155 -15.59 -22.68 31.89
CA GLU A 155 -16.24 -21.58 32.62
C GLU A 155 -16.60 -20.46 31.64
N ARG A 156 -17.80 -19.89 31.83
CA ARG A 156 -18.31 -18.79 31.02
C ARG A 156 -17.57 -17.49 31.38
N LEU A 157 -16.97 -16.84 30.38
CA LEU A 157 -16.35 -15.53 30.51
C LEU A 157 -17.38 -14.43 30.18
N SER A 158 -17.09 -13.19 30.59
CA SER A 158 -17.90 -12.03 30.21
C SER A 158 -18.04 -11.95 28.68
N PRO A 159 -19.29 -11.79 28.18
CA PRO A 159 -19.54 -11.63 26.75
C PRO A 159 -18.81 -10.41 26.19
N VAL A 160 -18.37 -10.51 24.94
CA VAL A 160 -17.74 -9.40 24.21
C VAL A 160 -18.70 -8.90 23.15
N ALA A 161 -18.94 -7.59 23.13
CA ALA A 161 -19.66 -6.96 22.03
C ALA A 161 -18.78 -6.99 20.78
N VAL A 162 -19.28 -7.58 19.70
CA VAL A 162 -18.64 -7.64 18.40
C VAL A 162 -19.39 -6.71 17.47
N VAL A 163 -18.65 -5.85 16.78
CA VAL A 163 -19.20 -4.92 15.81
C VAL A 163 -18.40 -5.06 14.52
N MET A 164 -19.09 -5.19 13.39
CA MET A 164 -18.51 -5.22 12.07
C MET A 164 -19.18 -4.16 11.22
N GLU A 165 -18.40 -3.24 10.67
CA GLU A 165 -18.88 -2.13 9.83
C GLU A 165 -18.22 -2.14 8.44
N GLY A 166 -19.00 -1.77 7.43
CA GLY A 166 -18.58 -1.75 6.04
C GLY A 166 -19.70 -1.32 5.09
N LYS A 167 -19.43 -1.35 3.78
CA LYS A 167 -20.42 -0.97 2.76
C LYS A 167 -21.36 -2.10 2.39
N GLU A 168 -20.87 -3.34 2.46
CA GLU A 168 -21.56 -4.52 1.98
C GLU A 168 -21.16 -5.70 2.87
N LEU A 169 -22.14 -6.35 3.49
CA LEU A 169 -21.96 -7.60 4.23
C LEU A 169 -22.02 -8.78 3.26
N ARG A 170 -21.06 -9.70 3.38
CA ARG A 170 -21.07 -10.98 2.67
C ARG A 170 -21.22 -12.10 3.67
N GLY A 171 -22.21 -12.96 3.43
CA GLY A 171 -22.56 -14.07 4.31
C GLY A 171 -23.57 -13.71 5.40
N GLN A 172 -23.87 -14.67 6.27
CA GLN A 172 -24.88 -14.54 7.33
C GLN A 172 -24.36 -15.18 8.62
N ILE A 173 -24.74 -14.61 9.76
CA ILE A 173 -24.54 -15.19 11.10
C ILE A 173 -25.91 -15.28 11.76
N ARG A 174 -26.12 -16.35 12.53
CA ARG A 174 -27.34 -16.56 13.33
C ARG A 174 -26.98 -16.67 14.81
N ASP A 175 -27.98 -16.42 15.65
CA ASP A 175 -27.86 -16.67 17.08
C ASP A 175 -27.61 -18.17 17.33
N GLY A 176 -26.63 -18.48 18.17
CA GLY A 176 -26.23 -19.85 18.48
C GLY A 176 -25.06 -20.39 17.64
N ASP A 177 -24.66 -19.71 16.56
CA ASP A 177 -23.54 -20.14 15.72
C ASP A 177 -22.22 -20.10 16.50
N ARG A 178 -21.40 -21.16 16.40
CA ARG A 178 -20.01 -21.10 16.85
C ARG A 178 -19.19 -20.30 15.86
N VAL A 179 -18.53 -19.26 16.34
CA VAL A 179 -17.81 -18.30 15.52
C VAL A 179 -16.38 -18.09 16.00
N GLU A 180 -15.47 -17.92 15.04
CA GLU A 180 -14.13 -17.36 15.25
C GLU A 180 -14.10 -15.94 14.68
N VAL A 181 -13.85 -14.96 15.53
CA VAL A 181 -13.88 -13.54 15.18
C VAL A 181 -12.45 -13.02 15.11
N SER A 182 -12.06 -12.48 13.95
CA SER A 182 -10.78 -11.79 13.76
C SER A 182 -10.99 -10.29 13.64
N GLY A 183 -10.35 -9.52 14.52
CA GLY A 183 -10.58 -8.09 14.60
C GLY A 183 -9.54 -7.30 15.38
N LYS A 184 -9.91 -6.07 15.71
CA LYS A 184 -9.16 -5.18 16.60
C LYS A 184 -10.01 -4.90 17.83
N ARG A 185 -9.38 -4.70 19.00
CA ARG A 185 -10.12 -4.21 20.16
C ARG A 185 -10.44 -2.72 19.98
N GLY A 186 -11.72 -2.41 19.99
CA GLY A 186 -12.24 -1.05 20.00
C GLY A 186 -12.13 -0.41 21.39
N LYS A 187 -12.49 0.87 21.45
CA LYS A 187 -12.66 1.58 22.73
C LYS A 187 -13.84 0.98 23.49
N GLY A 188 -13.71 0.82 24.81
CA GLY A 188 -14.78 0.25 25.64
C GLY A 188 -14.87 -1.29 25.63
N GLY A 189 -13.86 -1.99 25.10
CA GLY A 189 -13.79 -3.46 25.16
C GLY A 189 -14.63 -4.19 24.11
N SER A 190 -15.22 -3.47 23.15
CA SER A 190 -15.80 -4.07 21.95
C SER A 190 -14.72 -4.62 21.03
N LEU A 191 -15.08 -5.59 20.20
CA LEU A 191 -14.24 -6.16 19.16
C LEU A 191 -14.74 -5.65 17.80
N ASP A 192 -13.97 -4.75 17.19
CA ASP A 192 -14.17 -4.33 15.79
C ASP A 192 -13.70 -5.48 14.89
N ALA A 193 -14.65 -6.32 14.50
CA ALA A 193 -14.44 -7.50 13.69
C ALA A 193 -14.18 -7.12 12.24
N ARG A 194 -13.14 -7.69 11.66
CA ARG A 194 -12.82 -7.60 10.23
C ARG A 194 -13.38 -8.77 9.44
N SER A 195 -13.40 -9.95 10.05
CA SER A 195 -13.97 -11.17 9.48
C SER A 195 -14.44 -12.08 10.60
N VAL A 196 -15.51 -12.83 10.35
CA VAL A 196 -16.03 -13.85 11.24
C VAL A 196 -16.12 -15.16 10.48
N LEU A 197 -15.56 -16.23 11.01
CA LEU A 197 -15.67 -17.57 10.47
C LEU A 197 -16.70 -18.34 11.30
N CYS A 198 -17.77 -18.80 10.69
CA CYS A 198 -18.66 -19.77 11.33
C CYS A 198 -17.95 -21.14 11.35
N LEU A 199 -17.68 -21.66 12.53
CA LEU A 199 -16.94 -22.91 12.74
C LEU A 199 -17.79 -24.14 12.40
N ASP A 200 -19.11 -24.02 12.51
CA ASP A 200 -20.03 -25.13 12.22
C ASP A 200 -20.23 -25.30 10.69
N THR A 201 -20.31 -24.21 9.92
CA THR A 201 -20.55 -24.25 8.46
C THR A 201 -19.29 -24.01 7.62
N GLY A 202 -18.22 -23.47 8.20
CA GLY A 202 -17.04 -23.01 7.47
C GLY A 202 -17.26 -21.72 6.68
N GLN A 203 -18.43 -21.08 6.79
CA GLN A 203 -18.75 -19.85 6.07
C GLN A 203 -17.96 -18.67 6.66
N ILE A 204 -17.33 -17.90 5.77
CA ILE A 204 -16.66 -16.64 6.14
C ILE A 204 -17.64 -15.50 5.90
N VAL A 205 -17.85 -14.72 6.95
CA VAL A 205 -18.61 -13.48 6.95
C VAL A 205 -17.63 -12.32 7.00
N ASP A 206 -17.59 -11.55 5.92
CA ASP A 206 -16.71 -10.39 5.78
C ASP A 206 -17.48 -9.17 5.30
N MET A 207 -16.93 -7.99 5.62
CA MET A 207 -17.49 -6.73 5.15
C MET A 207 -16.53 -6.04 4.19
N LYS A 208 -17.09 -5.59 3.06
CA LYS A 208 -16.36 -4.79 2.08
C LYS A 208 -16.16 -3.38 2.66
N ARG A 209 -14.98 -3.13 3.22
CA ARG A 209 -14.57 -1.79 3.66
C ARG A 209 -14.08 -0.98 2.47
N PRO A 210 -14.31 0.35 2.42
CA PRO A 210 -13.64 1.20 1.44
C PRO A 210 -12.14 0.95 1.56
N GLY A 211 -11.55 0.43 0.48
CA GLY A 211 -10.20 -0.08 0.53
C GLY A 211 -9.21 1.02 0.87
N VAL A 212 -8.22 0.69 1.69
CA VAL A 212 -7.00 1.49 1.92
C VAL A 212 -6.37 1.96 0.59
N VAL A 213 -6.62 1.22 -0.49
CA VAL A 213 -6.25 1.55 -1.87
C VAL A 213 -6.71 2.96 -2.28
N ALA A 214 -7.92 3.39 -1.89
CA ALA A 214 -8.40 4.74 -2.20
C ALA A 214 -7.54 5.81 -1.51
N SER A 215 -7.15 5.58 -0.25
CA SER A 215 -6.24 6.47 0.48
C SER A 215 -4.84 6.47 -0.12
N VAL A 216 -4.30 5.31 -0.52
CA VAL A 216 -2.97 5.22 -1.14
C VAL A 216 -2.95 5.93 -2.49
N ALA A 217 -3.98 5.75 -3.33
CA ALA A 217 -4.11 6.45 -4.60
C ALA A 217 -4.19 7.97 -4.41
N GLY A 218 -4.95 8.44 -3.42
CA GLY A 218 -5.02 9.86 -3.07
C GLY A 218 -3.66 10.43 -2.64
N VAL A 219 -2.92 9.71 -1.78
CA VAL A 219 -1.58 10.12 -1.35
C VAL A 219 -0.59 10.14 -2.53
N LEU A 220 -0.64 9.15 -3.41
CA LEU A 220 0.23 9.09 -4.59
C LEU A 220 -0.03 10.26 -5.54
N MET A 221 -1.31 10.54 -5.83
CA MET A 221 -1.71 11.69 -6.66
C MET A 221 -1.27 13.02 -6.05
N PHE A 222 -1.35 13.15 -4.72
CA PHE A 222 -0.88 14.34 -4.01
C PHE A 222 0.62 14.55 -4.17
N ILE A 223 1.43 13.49 -4.04
CA ILE A 223 2.90 13.56 -4.24
C ILE A 223 3.25 13.95 -5.67
N ILE A 224 2.57 13.37 -6.67
CA ILE A 224 2.77 13.70 -8.09
C ILE A 224 2.42 15.17 -8.35
N SER A 225 1.29 15.64 -7.81
CA SER A 225 0.85 17.03 -7.95
C SER A 225 1.87 18.02 -7.36
N ILE A 226 2.41 17.73 -6.17
CA ILE A 226 3.47 18.54 -5.56
C ILE A 226 4.73 18.55 -6.43
N GLY A 227 5.18 17.38 -6.93
CA GLY A 227 6.36 17.29 -7.78
C GLY A 227 6.22 18.12 -9.06
N LEU A 228 5.06 18.05 -9.69
CA LEU A 228 4.76 18.80 -10.92
C LEU A 228 4.70 20.31 -10.65
N PHE A 229 4.12 20.72 -9.53
CA PHE A 229 4.09 22.12 -9.10
C PHE A 229 5.50 22.69 -8.89
N VAL A 230 6.40 21.95 -8.22
CA VAL A 230 7.80 22.36 -8.02
C VAL A 230 8.54 22.48 -9.35
N LEU A 231 8.28 21.59 -10.32
CA LEU A 231 8.91 21.61 -11.63
C LEU A 231 8.47 22.83 -12.46
N VAL A 232 7.19 23.18 -12.43
CA VAL A 232 6.67 24.39 -13.07
C VAL A 232 7.29 25.64 -12.48
N LEU A 233 7.38 25.73 -11.15
CA LEU A 233 8.04 26.86 -10.48
C LEU A 233 9.51 26.97 -10.91
N ALA A 234 10.26 25.87 -10.90
CA ALA A 234 11.65 25.87 -11.35
C ALA A 234 11.81 26.34 -12.80
N GLY A 235 10.89 25.96 -13.70
CA GLY A 235 10.85 26.43 -15.08
C GLY A 235 10.64 27.94 -15.18
N ILE A 236 9.70 28.50 -14.41
CA ILE A 236 9.43 29.94 -14.37
C ILE A 236 10.66 30.70 -13.85
N PHE A 237 11.28 30.23 -12.76
CA PHE A 237 12.49 30.85 -12.21
C PHE A 237 13.67 30.80 -13.20
N SER A 238 13.84 29.68 -13.92
CA SER A 238 14.86 29.55 -14.96
C SER A 238 14.66 30.54 -16.10
N ALA A 239 13.40 30.72 -16.55
CA ALA A 239 13.06 31.66 -17.60
C ALA A 239 13.32 33.13 -17.19
N ILE A 240 12.93 33.49 -15.96
CA ILE A 240 13.19 34.83 -15.41
C ILE A 240 14.71 35.06 -15.27
N GLY A 241 15.46 34.07 -14.78
CA GLY A 241 16.91 34.17 -14.62
C GLY A 241 17.68 34.42 -15.92
N ASN A 242 17.19 33.91 -17.05
CA ASN A 242 17.80 34.16 -18.37
C ASN A 242 17.50 35.55 -18.94
N ALA A 243 16.44 36.22 -18.47
CA ALA A 243 16.04 37.53 -18.97
C ALA A 243 16.84 38.69 -18.34
N PHE A 244 17.56 38.45 -17.24
CA PHE A 244 18.34 39.45 -16.47
C PHE A 244 19.86 39.19 -16.57
#